data_AF-A0A1Q7VJF6-F1
#
_entry.id   AF-A0A1Q7VJF6-F1
#
_cell.length_a   1.000
_cell.length_b   1.000
_cell.length_c   1.000
_cell.angle_alpha   90.00
_cell.angle_beta   90.00
_cell.angle_gamma   90.00
#
_symmetry.space_group_name_H-M   'P 1'
#
loop_
_entity.id
_entity.type
_entity.pdbx_description
1 polymer ?
#
loop_
_entity_poly.entity_id
_entity_poly.type
_entity_poly.pdbx_seq_one_letter_code
_entity_poly.pdbx_strand_id
1 'polypeptide(L)'
;MADLELKVGRRRVRVTHPERVLFPGDGVTKGDLAEYYAAIGDAIVPHLRDRPFTLKRYPDGIHGRPYFHKQAPKGKPPWIPTRRFRTWPREGESRLVDFTLVNEPAALVWMVQMNCIDMNAWYSRVDKPDRPDFVLFDLDPPDSRNGFVEAIRVAHLVRQALEELELRSYVKTSGADGIHVLLPIARRATFKQTYEFAELLSRQLEAEHPGLVTTEWLKKKRRGVLVDHRQNGHGKTIASVYSVRPKPGAPVSTPLRWEELTERIRPRDFGRREALDRVAKHGDLFEPVLRGGQALAPALRQLRASG
;
A
#
# COMPACT_ATOMS: atom_id res chain seq x y z
N MET A 1 -20.47 21.22 -17.94
CA MET A 1 -20.25 19.86 -18.47
C MET A 1 -21.05 18.88 -17.62
N ALA A 2 -21.48 17.75 -18.20
CA ALA A 2 -22.28 16.77 -17.49
C ALA A 2 -21.41 15.97 -16.50
N ASP A 3 -21.98 15.58 -15.38
CA ASP A 3 -21.33 14.64 -14.47
C ASP A 3 -21.25 13.25 -15.11
N LEU A 4 -20.21 12.49 -14.74
CA LEU A 4 -20.06 11.10 -15.16
C LEU A 4 -20.85 10.20 -14.20
N GLU A 5 -21.68 9.31 -14.73
CA GLU A 5 -22.35 8.28 -13.94
C GLU A 5 -21.80 6.89 -14.30
N LEU A 6 -21.14 6.24 -13.35
CA LEU A 6 -20.61 4.89 -13.53
C LEU A 6 -21.54 3.87 -12.88
N LYS A 7 -21.98 2.88 -13.66
CA LYS A 7 -22.66 1.68 -13.14
C LYS A 7 -21.59 0.64 -12.77
N VAL A 8 -21.42 0.38 -11.49
CA VAL A 8 -20.42 -0.56 -10.96
C VAL A 8 -21.13 -1.62 -10.12
N GLY A 9 -21.19 -2.84 -10.64
CA GLY A 9 -22.08 -3.88 -10.13
C GLY A 9 -23.53 -3.40 -10.07
N ARG A 10 -24.13 -3.43 -8.87
CA ARG A 10 -25.51 -2.96 -8.62
C ARG A 10 -25.63 -1.46 -8.30
N ARG A 11 -24.52 -0.72 -8.23
CA ARG A 11 -24.52 0.70 -7.83
C ARG A 11 -24.40 1.60 -9.05
N ARG A 12 -24.96 2.80 -8.93
CA ARG A 12 -24.65 3.95 -9.78
C ARG A 12 -23.92 4.97 -8.93
N VAL A 13 -22.76 5.42 -9.39
CA VAL A 13 -21.92 6.38 -8.68
C VAL A 13 -21.72 7.61 -9.56
N ARG A 14 -22.18 8.76 -9.07
CA ARG A 14 -21.99 10.06 -9.72
C ARG A 14 -20.61 10.61 -9.40
N VAL A 15 -19.83 10.91 -10.43
CA VAL A 15 -18.51 11.54 -10.37
C VAL A 15 -18.63 12.94 -10.94
N THR A 16 -18.45 13.94 -10.09
CA THR A 16 -18.57 15.36 -10.47
C THR A 16 -17.23 15.93 -10.93
N HIS A 17 -17.28 16.86 -11.88
CA HIS A 17 -16.11 17.41 -12.56
C HIS A 17 -15.17 16.31 -13.10
N PRO A 18 -15.69 15.32 -13.85
CA PRO A 18 -14.88 14.21 -14.35
C PRO A 18 -13.71 14.68 -15.22
N GLU A 19 -13.86 15.79 -15.93
CA GLU A 19 -12.83 16.40 -16.78
C GLU A 19 -11.64 16.98 -16.01
N ARG A 20 -11.75 17.12 -14.68
CA ARG A 20 -10.69 17.73 -13.86
C ARG A 20 -9.41 16.94 -14.02
N VAL A 21 -8.38 17.57 -14.56
CA VAL A 21 -7.04 17.00 -14.71
C VAL A 21 -6.39 16.90 -13.32
N LEU A 22 -6.08 15.67 -12.89
CA LEU A 22 -5.39 15.40 -11.63
C LEU A 22 -3.87 15.24 -11.83
N PHE A 23 -3.46 14.86 -13.04
CA PHE A 23 -2.06 14.70 -13.45
C PHE A 23 -1.77 15.57 -14.68
N PRO A 24 -1.37 16.84 -14.49
CA PRO A 24 -1.24 17.79 -15.61
C PRO A 24 -0.25 17.35 -16.69
N GLY A 25 0.87 16.73 -16.32
CA GLY A 25 1.87 16.24 -17.29
C GLY A 25 1.42 15.03 -18.10
N ASP A 26 0.38 14.33 -17.65
CA ASP A 26 -0.08 13.06 -18.24
C ASP A 26 -1.50 13.18 -18.82
N GLY A 27 -2.17 14.32 -18.64
CA GLY A 27 -3.56 14.55 -19.03
C GLY A 27 -4.59 13.69 -18.27
N VAL A 28 -4.19 12.94 -17.24
CA VAL A 28 -5.09 12.01 -16.55
C VAL A 28 -6.12 12.79 -15.73
N THR A 29 -7.38 12.55 -16.03
CA THR A 29 -8.54 13.18 -15.41
C THR A 29 -9.08 12.39 -14.23
N LYS A 30 -9.95 13.03 -13.45
CA LYS A 30 -10.73 12.38 -12.39
C LYS A 30 -11.65 11.28 -12.95
N GLY A 31 -12.21 11.50 -14.14
CA GLY A 31 -13.03 10.53 -14.86
C GLY A 31 -12.23 9.28 -15.20
N ASP A 32 -11.05 9.43 -15.82
CA ASP A 32 -10.22 8.28 -16.19
C ASP A 32 -9.80 7.47 -14.95
N LEU A 33 -9.53 8.16 -13.82
CA LEU A 33 -9.19 7.50 -12.57
C LEU A 33 -10.39 6.71 -12.01
N ALA A 34 -11.60 7.28 -12.10
CA ALA A 34 -12.83 6.61 -11.69
C ALA A 34 -13.11 5.36 -12.52
N GLU A 35 -12.92 5.42 -13.84
CA GLU A 35 -13.05 4.29 -14.76
C GLU A 35 -12.03 3.19 -14.46
N TYR A 36 -10.76 3.55 -14.23
CA TYR A 36 -9.74 2.58 -13.83
C TYR A 36 -10.12 1.84 -12.55
N TYR A 37 -10.54 2.56 -11.51
CA TYR A 37 -10.93 1.93 -10.25
C TYR A 37 -12.23 1.12 -10.34
N ALA A 38 -13.12 1.46 -11.27
CA ALA A 38 -14.27 0.63 -11.60
C ALA A 38 -13.83 -0.70 -12.24
N ALA A 39 -12.89 -0.64 -13.19
CA ALA A 39 -12.42 -1.80 -13.95
C ALA A 39 -11.53 -2.75 -13.13
N ILE A 40 -10.60 -2.22 -12.33
CA ILE A 40 -9.69 -3.02 -11.48
C ILE A 40 -10.36 -3.50 -10.18
N GLY A 41 -11.60 -3.05 -9.94
CA GLY A 41 -12.28 -3.15 -8.65
C GLY A 41 -12.31 -4.55 -8.06
N ASP A 42 -12.60 -5.56 -8.88
CA ASP A 42 -12.68 -6.95 -8.42
C ASP A 42 -11.33 -7.51 -7.93
N ALA A 43 -10.22 -7.03 -8.48
CA ALA A 43 -8.88 -7.40 -8.04
C ALA A 43 -8.43 -6.64 -6.77
N ILE A 44 -8.72 -5.33 -6.67
CA ILE A 44 -8.23 -4.52 -5.53
C ILE A 44 -9.11 -4.63 -4.27
N VAL A 45 -10.43 -4.78 -4.40
CA VAL A 45 -11.35 -4.78 -3.25
C VAL A 45 -11.02 -5.88 -2.22
N PRO A 46 -10.68 -7.12 -2.59
CA PRO A 46 -10.26 -8.13 -1.62
C PRO A 46 -9.11 -7.68 -0.71
N HIS A 47 -8.20 -6.84 -1.20
CA HIS A 47 -7.08 -6.26 -0.44
C HIS A 47 -7.48 -5.11 0.48
N LEU A 48 -8.63 -4.49 0.26
CA LEU A 48 -9.16 -3.36 1.06
C LEU A 48 -10.30 -3.77 1.99
N ARG A 49 -10.93 -4.91 1.73
CA ARG A 49 -12.14 -5.36 2.40
C ARG A 49 -11.95 -5.46 3.90
N ASP A 50 -12.89 -4.87 4.62
CA ASP A 50 -12.95 -4.87 6.09
C ASP A 50 -11.72 -4.24 6.76
N ARG A 51 -10.99 -3.39 6.04
CA ARG A 51 -9.87 -2.61 6.58
C ARG A 51 -10.29 -1.16 6.76
N PRO A 52 -10.02 -0.54 7.92
CA PRO A 52 -10.18 0.89 8.08
C PRO A 52 -9.41 1.69 7.01
N PHE A 53 -10.11 2.51 6.24
CA PHE A 53 -9.55 3.29 5.14
C PHE A 53 -9.27 4.73 5.56
N THR A 54 -8.11 5.26 5.17
CA THR A 54 -7.77 6.68 5.35
C THR A 54 -7.80 7.39 4.00
N LEU A 55 -8.67 8.38 3.86
CA LEU A 55 -8.74 9.18 2.64
C LEU A 55 -7.55 10.14 2.61
N LYS A 56 -6.71 10.05 1.59
CA LYS A 56 -5.73 11.09 1.26
C LYS A 56 -6.23 11.83 0.04
N ARG A 57 -6.65 13.08 0.23
CA ARG A 57 -7.43 13.83 -0.76
C ARG A 57 -6.55 14.82 -1.50
N TYR A 58 -6.73 14.88 -2.81
CA TYR A 58 -6.00 15.67 -3.80
C TYR A 58 -6.99 16.55 -4.58
N PRO A 59 -7.63 17.55 -3.93
CA PRO A 59 -8.65 18.37 -4.58
C PRO A 59 -8.12 19.10 -5.82
N ASP A 60 -6.85 19.49 -5.80
CA ASP A 60 -6.17 20.27 -6.83
C ASP A 60 -5.10 19.44 -7.56
N GLY A 61 -5.29 18.11 -7.63
CA GLY A 61 -4.38 17.18 -8.31
C GLY A 61 -3.06 16.95 -7.57
N ILE A 62 -2.09 16.32 -8.25
CA ILE A 62 -0.84 15.85 -7.65
C ILE A 62 0.14 16.97 -7.23
N HIS A 63 0.00 18.17 -7.79
CA HIS A 63 0.82 19.34 -7.42
C HIS A 63 0.20 20.19 -6.32
N GLY A 64 -1.10 19.98 -6.03
CA GLY A 64 -1.79 20.62 -4.92
C GLY A 64 -1.40 20.04 -3.56
N ARG A 65 -1.76 20.74 -2.47
CA ARG A 65 -1.52 20.27 -1.11
C ARG A 65 -2.50 19.14 -0.76
N PRO A 66 -2.05 17.90 -0.52
CA PRO A 66 -2.94 16.85 -0.07
C PRO A 66 -3.25 17.00 1.42
N TYR A 67 -4.35 16.38 1.85
CA TYR A 67 -4.65 16.24 3.28
C TYR A 67 -5.24 14.86 3.60
N PHE A 68 -5.00 14.42 4.83
CA PHE A 68 -5.52 13.17 5.35
C PHE A 68 -6.85 13.38 6.05
N HIS A 69 -7.81 12.52 5.75
CA HIS A 69 -9.15 12.56 6.30
C HIS A 69 -9.53 11.13 6.73
N LYS A 70 -9.35 10.84 8.03
CA LYS A 70 -9.67 9.54 8.62
C LYS A 70 -11.17 9.38 8.89
N GLN A 71 -11.81 10.47 9.31
CA GLN A 71 -13.24 10.50 9.58
C GLN A 71 -14.01 10.30 8.28
N ALA A 72 -15.00 9.41 8.34
CA ALA A 72 -15.92 9.16 7.26
C ALA A 72 -16.57 10.50 6.83
N PRO A 73 -16.47 10.86 5.54
CA PRO A 73 -17.01 12.13 5.06
C PRO A 73 -18.51 12.28 5.32
N LYS A 74 -18.93 13.50 5.66
CA LYS A 74 -20.34 13.88 5.70
C LYS A 74 -20.95 13.65 4.31
N GLY A 75 -22.14 13.07 4.25
CA GLY A 75 -22.81 12.76 2.98
C GLY A 75 -22.30 11.51 2.25
N LYS A 76 -21.52 10.64 2.91
CA LYS A 76 -21.21 9.32 2.32
C LYS A 76 -22.51 8.57 2.01
N PRO A 77 -22.56 7.81 0.91
CA PRO A 77 -23.68 6.94 0.64
C PRO A 77 -23.93 5.95 1.79
N PRO A 78 -25.19 5.67 2.16
CA PRO A 78 -25.52 4.79 3.29
C PRO A 78 -25.00 3.36 3.11
N TRP A 79 -24.79 2.94 1.86
CA TRP A 79 -24.27 1.62 1.52
C TRP A 79 -22.76 1.46 1.72
N ILE A 80 -22.02 2.54 1.99
CA ILE A 80 -20.61 2.44 2.39
C ILE A 80 -20.55 2.28 3.91
N PRO A 81 -20.16 1.10 4.43
CA PRO A 81 -20.12 0.87 5.86
C PRO A 81 -18.97 1.63 6.52
N THR A 82 -19.10 1.82 7.83
CA THR A 82 -18.06 2.42 8.66
C THR A 82 -17.81 1.59 9.91
N ARG A 83 -16.59 1.70 10.45
CA ARG A 83 -16.26 1.15 11.76
C ARG A 83 -15.55 2.18 12.62
N ARG A 84 -15.99 2.29 13.87
CA ARG A 84 -15.46 3.25 14.82
C ARG A 84 -14.24 2.71 15.54
N PHE A 85 -13.18 3.49 15.58
CA PHE A 85 -11.98 3.21 16.37
C PHE A 85 -11.52 4.44 17.13
N ARG A 86 -10.92 4.23 18.30
CA ARG A 86 -10.18 5.29 18.98
C ARG A 86 -8.86 5.52 18.24
N THR A 87 -8.52 6.78 18.06
CA THR A 87 -7.28 7.21 17.42
C THR A 87 -6.52 8.13 18.36
N TRP A 88 -5.20 8.07 18.28
CA TRP A 88 -4.28 8.90 19.05
C TRP A 88 -3.51 9.76 18.06
N PRO A 89 -3.96 11.00 17.81
CA PRO A 89 -3.21 11.93 16.96
C PRO A 89 -1.87 12.27 17.62
N ARG A 90 -0.91 12.79 16.83
CA ARG A 90 0.37 13.27 17.38
C ARG A 90 0.20 14.46 18.32
N GLU A 91 -0.82 15.27 18.05
CA GLU A 91 -1.18 16.46 18.80
C GLU A 91 -2.66 16.38 19.19
N GLY A 92 -2.97 16.73 20.43
CA GLY A 92 -4.32 16.70 20.99
C GLY A 92 -4.73 15.35 21.60
N GLU A 93 -5.97 15.31 22.10
CA GLU A 93 -6.51 14.16 22.81
C GLU A 93 -6.91 13.01 21.88
N SER A 94 -7.00 11.82 22.46
CA SER A 94 -7.56 10.66 21.75
C SER A 94 -9.02 10.93 21.38
N ARG A 95 -9.43 10.50 20.18
CA ARG A 95 -10.81 10.68 19.70
C ARG A 95 -11.32 9.46 18.97
N LEU A 96 -12.64 9.25 19.03
CA LEU A 96 -13.32 8.26 18.21
C LEU A 96 -13.45 8.76 16.78
N VAL A 97 -13.12 7.90 15.83
CA VAL A 97 -13.18 8.18 14.39
C VAL A 97 -13.94 7.05 13.73
N ASP A 98 -14.94 7.39 12.92
CA ASP A 98 -15.61 6.42 12.05
C ASP A 98 -14.80 6.30 10.77
N PHE A 99 -14.15 5.15 10.56
CA PHE A 99 -13.40 4.87 9.34
C PHE A 99 -14.31 4.28 8.29
N THR A 100 -14.11 4.68 7.04
CA THR A 100 -14.81 4.11 5.90
C THR A 100 -14.26 2.72 5.57
N LEU A 101 -15.12 1.78 5.16
CA LEU A 101 -14.72 0.45 4.70
C LEU A 101 -14.99 0.31 3.19
N VAL A 102 -13.94 0.02 2.42
CA VAL A 102 -14.01 -0.13 0.96
C VAL A 102 -14.28 -1.61 0.62
N ASN A 103 -15.55 -2.01 0.71
CA ASN A 103 -15.95 -3.42 0.62
C ASN A 103 -16.52 -3.85 -0.74
N GLU A 104 -16.77 -2.90 -1.65
CA GLU A 104 -17.26 -3.17 -3.01
C GLU A 104 -16.65 -2.19 -4.02
N PRO A 105 -16.51 -2.56 -5.32
CA PRO A 105 -15.85 -1.71 -6.32
C PRO A 105 -16.44 -0.30 -6.45
N ALA A 106 -17.75 -0.16 -6.30
CA ALA A 106 -18.41 1.14 -6.31
C ALA A 106 -17.89 2.10 -5.21
N ALA A 107 -17.43 1.56 -4.07
CA ALA A 107 -16.83 2.37 -3.01
C ALA A 107 -15.49 2.98 -3.45
N LEU A 108 -14.70 2.31 -4.29
CA LEU A 108 -13.45 2.87 -4.85
C LEU A 108 -13.74 4.09 -5.71
N VAL A 109 -14.71 3.96 -6.62
CA VAL A 109 -15.17 5.08 -7.47
C VAL A 109 -15.64 6.24 -6.60
N TRP A 110 -16.33 5.96 -5.50
CA TRP A 110 -16.70 6.99 -4.54
C TRP A 110 -15.48 7.61 -3.84
N MET A 111 -14.42 6.86 -3.52
CA MET A 111 -13.17 7.44 -3.01
C MET A 111 -12.54 8.42 -4.01
N VAL A 112 -12.57 8.09 -5.31
CA VAL A 112 -12.16 9.00 -6.39
C VAL A 112 -13.05 10.23 -6.45
N GLN A 113 -14.36 10.08 -6.30
CA GLN A 113 -15.28 11.22 -6.19
C GLN A 113 -14.89 12.15 -5.03
N MET A 114 -14.38 11.59 -3.93
CA MET A 114 -13.83 12.33 -2.80
C MET A 114 -12.41 12.86 -3.04
N ASN A 115 -11.91 12.82 -4.27
CA ASN A 115 -10.57 13.23 -4.70
C ASN A 115 -9.44 12.39 -4.10
N CYS A 116 -9.67 11.12 -3.76
CA CYS A 116 -8.59 10.21 -3.42
C CYS A 116 -7.93 9.70 -4.70
N ILE A 117 -6.60 9.82 -4.78
CA ILE A 117 -5.82 9.21 -5.85
C ILE A 117 -5.37 7.80 -5.45
N ASP A 118 -4.83 7.68 -4.23
CA ASP A 118 -4.29 6.45 -3.69
C ASP A 118 -5.19 5.80 -2.62
N MET A 119 -5.20 4.46 -2.61
CA MET A 119 -6.04 3.63 -1.75
C MET A 119 -5.24 3.16 -0.53
N ASN A 120 -5.47 3.81 0.61
CA ASN A 120 -4.69 3.62 1.83
C ASN A 120 -5.52 2.96 2.94
N ALA A 121 -5.19 1.71 3.27
CA ALA A 121 -5.90 0.93 4.28
C ALA A 121 -4.95 0.37 5.35
N TRP A 122 -5.51 0.03 6.51
CA TRP A 122 -4.80 -0.63 7.61
C TRP A 122 -4.34 -2.04 7.23
N TYR A 123 -3.31 -2.53 7.93
CA TYR A 123 -2.78 -3.88 7.70
C TYR A 123 -3.61 -4.97 8.40
N SER A 124 -4.50 -4.55 9.30
CA SER A 124 -5.46 -5.39 10.01
C SER A 124 -6.89 -5.11 9.57
N ARG A 125 -7.79 -6.00 9.97
CA ARG A 125 -9.23 -5.94 9.65
C ARG A 125 -10.05 -5.60 10.89
N VAL A 126 -11.29 -5.15 10.69
CA VAL A 126 -12.16 -4.67 11.77
C VAL A 126 -12.52 -5.71 12.82
N ASP A 127 -12.47 -7.01 12.49
CA ASP A 127 -12.75 -8.12 13.41
C ASP A 127 -11.57 -8.40 14.36
N LYS A 128 -10.33 -8.14 13.92
CA LYS A 128 -9.11 -8.29 14.71
C LYS A 128 -8.18 -7.10 14.48
N PRO A 129 -8.52 -5.90 14.97
CA PRO A 129 -7.81 -4.66 14.64
C PRO A 129 -6.35 -4.65 15.10
N ASP A 130 -5.98 -5.41 16.14
CA ASP A 130 -4.61 -5.50 16.66
C ASP A 130 -3.77 -6.63 16.03
N ARG A 131 -4.33 -7.37 15.07
CA ARG A 131 -3.69 -8.53 14.43
C ARG A 131 -3.53 -8.26 12.93
N PRO A 132 -2.37 -7.77 12.47
CA PRO A 132 -2.12 -7.53 11.05
C PRO A 132 -2.14 -8.84 10.24
N ASP A 133 -2.44 -8.71 8.95
CA ASP A 133 -2.43 -9.81 7.98
C ASP A 133 -1.02 -10.11 7.42
N PHE A 134 -0.09 -9.16 7.52
CA PHE A 134 1.25 -9.29 6.96
C PHE A 134 2.28 -8.47 7.75
N VAL A 135 3.55 -8.86 7.61
CA VAL A 135 4.70 -7.99 7.89
C VAL A 135 5.06 -7.26 6.60
N LEU A 136 5.37 -5.98 6.70
CA LEU A 136 5.79 -5.13 5.59
C LEU A 136 7.26 -4.75 5.72
N PHE A 137 8.03 -4.95 4.66
CA PHE A 137 9.32 -4.32 4.46
C PHE A 137 9.17 -3.24 3.40
N ASP A 138 9.20 -1.98 3.82
CA ASP A 138 9.12 -0.80 2.96
C ASP A 138 10.53 -0.34 2.60
N LEU A 139 10.90 -0.47 1.32
CA LEU A 139 12.25 -0.25 0.82
C LEU A 139 12.34 1.13 0.17
N ASP A 140 12.95 2.05 0.91
CA ASP A 140 13.12 3.45 0.55
C ASP A 140 14.52 3.66 -0.04
N PRO A 141 14.66 3.80 -1.36
CA PRO A 141 15.97 3.97 -1.98
C PRO A 141 16.60 5.33 -1.64
N PRO A 142 17.93 5.45 -1.76
CA PRO A 142 18.59 6.73 -1.70
C PRO A 142 18.24 7.58 -2.93
N ASP A 143 18.40 8.89 -2.78
CA ASP A 143 18.18 9.88 -3.84
C ASP A 143 19.38 9.89 -4.80
N SER A 144 19.49 8.84 -5.61
CA SER A 144 20.60 8.61 -6.52
C SER A 144 20.11 7.99 -7.83
N ARG A 145 20.91 8.12 -8.90
CA ARG A 145 20.62 7.54 -10.21
C ARG A 145 20.37 6.01 -10.15
N ASN A 146 21.05 5.34 -9.21
CA ASN A 146 20.97 3.89 -9.04
C ASN A 146 20.12 3.46 -7.84
N GLY A 147 19.48 4.39 -7.12
CA GLY A 147 18.79 4.08 -5.87
C GLY A 147 17.70 3.01 -6.02
N PHE A 148 16.90 3.08 -7.09
CA PHE A 148 15.88 2.05 -7.34
C PHE A 148 16.48 0.66 -7.62
N VAL A 149 17.63 0.61 -8.31
CA VAL A 149 18.35 -0.65 -8.58
C VAL A 149 18.90 -1.23 -7.27
N GLU A 150 19.41 -0.38 -6.38
CA GLU A 150 19.81 -0.80 -5.04
C GLU A 150 18.60 -1.34 -4.26
N ALA A 151 17.44 -0.70 -4.33
CA ALA A 151 16.22 -1.19 -3.68
C ALA A 151 15.77 -2.56 -4.23
N ILE A 152 15.97 -2.83 -5.53
CA ILE A 152 15.72 -4.16 -6.12
C ILE A 152 16.66 -5.20 -5.50
N ARG A 153 17.95 -4.89 -5.39
CA ARG A 153 18.94 -5.79 -4.75
C ARG A 153 18.55 -6.08 -3.31
N VAL A 154 18.20 -5.05 -2.55
CA VAL A 154 17.75 -5.19 -1.16
C VAL A 154 16.43 -5.97 -1.05
N ALA A 155 15.50 -5.83 -2.01
CA ALA A 155 14.29 -6.63 -2.04
C ALA A 155 14.59 -8.14 -2.16
N HIS A 156 15.56 -8.52 -3.00
CA HIS A 156 16.00 -9.91 -3.14
C HIS A 156 16.74 -10.40 -1.89
N LEU A 157 17.51 -9.55 -1.20
CA LEU A 157 18.12 -9.90 0.09
C LEU A 157 17.05 -10.16 1.16
N VAL A 158 16.02 -9.30 1.25
CA VAL A 158 14.87 -9.53 2.14
C VAL A 158 14.16 -10.84 1.78
N ARG A 159 13.95 -11.11 0.49
CA ARG A 159 13.36 -12.38 0.05
C ARG A 159 14.17 -13.57 0.53
N GLN A 160 15.48 -13.57 0.28
CA GLN A 160 16.37 -14.67 0.65
C GLN A 160 16.36 -14.91 2.15
N ALA A 161 16.49 -13.86 2.97
CA ALA A 161 16.47 -13.99 4.42
C ALA A 161 15.13 -14.53 4.94
N LEU A 162 14.01 -14.21 4.27
CA LEU A 162 12.71 -14.80 4.59
C LEU A 162 12.63 -16.27 4.15
N GLU A 163 13.18 -16.64 2.99
CA GLU A 163 13.22 -18.02 2.51
C GLU A 163 14.07 -18.91 3.43
N GLU A 164 15.18 -18.41 3.98
CA GLU A 164 16.00 -19.10 5.00
C GLU A 164 15.24 -19.37 6.31
N LEU A 165 14.21 -18.56 6.60
CA LEU A 165 13.27 -18.75 7.71
C LEU A 165 12.04 -19.57 7.32
N GLU A 166 12.04 -20.17 6.11
CA GLU A 166 10.92 -20.91 5.50
C GLU A 166 9.64 -20.07 5.35
N LEU A 167 9.80 -18.75 5.20
CA LEU A 167 8.72 -17.78 5.06
C LEU A 167 8.61 -17.26 3.62
N ARG A 168 7.44 -17.42 3.02
CA ARG A 168 7.15 -16.90 1.68
C ARG A 168 6.79 -15.43 1.71
N SER A 169 7.32 -14.67 0.77
CA SER A 169 7.05 -13.25 0.61
C SER A 169 6.66 -12.88 -0.82
N TYR A 170 5.99 -11.75 -0.97
CA TYR A 170 5.44 -11.25 -2.23
C TYR A 170 5.86 -9.81 -2.44
N VAL A 171 6.16 -9.44 -3.68
CA VAL A 171 6.74 -8.13 -4.00
C VAL A 171 5.84 -7.31 -4.91
N LYS A 172 5.85 -6.01 -4.67
CA LYS A 172 5.21 -5.02 -5.55
C LYS A 172 6.08 -3.78 -5.64
N THR A 173 6.02 -3.11 -6.78
CA THR A 173 6.47 -1.70 -6.81
C THR A 173 5.58 -0.90 -5.86
N SER A 174 6.13 0.10 -5.19
CA SER A 174 5.29 1.04 -4.45
C SER A 174 4.43 1.87 -5.41
N GLY A 175 4.86 2.04 -6.67
CA GLY A 175 4.36 3.04 -7.62
C GLY A 175 4.85 4.46 -7.30
N ALA A 176 5.72 4.62 -6.31
CA ALA A 176 6.48 5.84 -6.08
C ALA A 176 7.96 5.50 -6.32
N ASP A 177 8.83 5.83 -5.37
CA ASP A 177 10.26 5.65 -5.54
C ASP A 177 10.73 4.28 -5.01
N GLY A 178 9.98 3.65 -4.09
CA GLY A 178 10.39 2.42 -3.40
C GLY A 178 9.73 1.11 -3.85
N ILE A 179 10.04 0.04 -3.13
CA ILE A 179 9.53 -1.34 -3.31
C ILE A 179 8.93 -1.82 -2.00
N HIS A 180 7.83 -2.56 -2.05
CA HIS A 180 7.27 -3.19 -0.85
C HIS A 180 7.39 -4.70 -0.96
N VAL A 181 7.94 -5.33 0.07
CA VAL A 181 7.93 -6.79 0.25
C VAL A 181 6.99 -7.13 1.39
N LEU A 182 5.98 -7.97 1.13
CA LEU A 182 4.97 -8.37 2.09
C LEU A 182 5.13 -9.85 2.42
N LEU A 183 5.20 -10.13 3.72
CA LEU A 183 5.18 -11.45 4.30
C LEU A 183 3.77 -11.70 4.87
N PRO A 184 2.88 -12.44 4.18
CA PRO A 184 1.57 -12.77 4.73
C PRO A 184 1.69 -13.72 5.92
N ILE A 185 0.97 -13.44 7.00
CA ILE A 185 1.02 -14.20 8.25
C ILE A 185 -0.36 -14.63 8.71
N ALA A 186 -0.42 -15.62 9.59
CA ALA A 186 -1.61 -15.87 10.36
C ALA A 186 -1.89 -14.64 11.27
N ARG A 187 -3.15 -14.21 11.35
CA ARG A 187 -3.64 -13.14 12.26
C ARG A 187 -3.62 -13.53 13.74
N ARG A 188 -2.46 -14.00 14.19
CA ARG A 188 -2.09 -14.40 15.55
C ARG A 188 -0.98 -13.51 16.11
N ALA A 189 -0.15 -12.89 15.28
CA ALA A 189 0.85 -11.93 15.74
C ALA A 189 0.22 -10.57 16.09
N THR A 190 0.77 -9.86 17.07
CA THR A 190 0.44 -8.45 17.33
C THR A 190 1.28 -7.53 16.43
N PHE A 191 0.88 -6.25 16.31
CA PHE A 191 1.74 -5.23 15.71
C PHE A 191 3.13 -5.12 16.37
N LYS A 192 3.23 -5.32 17.69
CA LYS A 192 4.51 -5.33 18.39
C LYS A 192 5.42 -6.45 17.88
N GLN A 193 4.87 -7.65 17.68
CA GLN A 193 5.61 -8.80 17.17
C GLN A 193 6.01 -8.64 15.69
N THR A 194 5.13 -8.08 14.86
CA THR A 194 5.48 -7.81 13.45
C THR A 194 6.53 -6.71 13.32
N TYR A 195 6.45 -5.68 14.16
CA TYR A 195 7.46 -4.63 14.24
C TYR A 195 8.82 -5.21 14.65
N GLU A 196 8.85 -5.97 15.74
CA GLU A 196 10.08 -6.58 16.27
C GLU A 196 10.71 -7.53 15.24
N PHE A 197 9.90 -8.36 14.58
CA PHE A 197 10.38 -9.25 13.52
C PHE A 197 11.01 -8.45 12.37
N ALA A 198 10.33 -7.42 11.87
CA ALA A 198 10.85 -6.59 10.79
C ALA A 198 12.12 -5.86 11.22
N GLU A 199 12.19 -5.34 12.46
CA GLU A 199 13.36 -4.66 13.00
C GLU A 199 14.57 -5.58 13.08
N LEU A 200 14.42 -6.76 13.70
CA LEU A 200 15.52 -7.72 13.84
C LEU A 200 16.08 -8.16 12.49
N LEU A 201 15.21 -8.55 11.56
CA LEU A 201 15.64 -8.95 10.21
C LEU A 201 16.31 -7.79 9.46
N SER A 202 15.76 -6.58 9.57
CA SER A 202 16.34 -5.40 8.90
C SER A 202 17.71 -5.02 9.45
N ARG A 203 17.91 -5.13 10.76
CA ARG A 203 19.20 -4.85 11.41
C ARG A 203 20.24 -5.91 11.08
N GLN A 204 19.84 -7.18 11.01
CA GLN A 204 20.72 -8.25 10.55
C GLN A 204 21.20 -7.97 9.11
N LEU A 205 20.28 -7.64 8.20
CA LEU A 205 20.63 -7.28 6.83
C LEU A 205 21.51 -6.02 6.73
N GLU A 206 21.30 -5.01 7.58
CA GLU A 206 22.17 -3.83 7.68
C GLU A 206 23.60 -4.20 8.12
N ALA A 207 23.75 -5.15 9.05
CA ALA A 207 25.05 -5.61 9.51
C ALA A 207 25.78 -6.47 8.47
N GLU A 208 25.05 -7.31 7.73
CA GLU A 208 25.59 -8.19 6.68
C GLU A 208 25.93 -7.42 5.39
N HIS A 209 25.23 -6.33 5.10
CA HIS A 209 25.36 -5.55 3.87
C HIS A 209 25.61 -4.05 4.12
N PRO A 210 26.70 -3.69 4.83
CA PRO A 210 26.99 -2.31 5.18
C PRO A 210 27.15 -1.44 3.94
N GLY A 211 26.48 -0.28 3.94
CA GLY A 211 26.49 0.68 2.83
C GLY A 211 25.45 0.43 1.74
N LEU A 212 24.84 -0.76 1.70
CA LEU A 212 23.72 -1.06 0.80
C LEU A 212 22.38 -1.03 1.53
N VAL A 213 22.31 -1.56 2.74
CA VAL A 213 21.11 -1.61 3.59
C VAL A 213 21.29 -0.67 4.77
N THR A 214 20.22 0.02 5.18
CA THR A 214 20.21 0.77 6.44
C THR A 214 18.87 0.73 7.17
N THR A 215 18.88 0.86 8.50
CA THR A 215 17.70 1.08 9.34
C THR A 215 17.61 2.51 9.90
N GLU A 216 18.56 3.38 9.54
CA GLU A 216 18.62 4.79 9.92
C GLU A 216 17.44 5.56 9.32
N TRP A 217 16.66 6.19 10.20
CA TRP A 217 15.45 6.89 9.80
C TRP A 217 15.74 8.28 9.22
N LEU A 218 16.77 8.98 9.71
CA LEU A 218 17.07 10.34 9.25
C LEU A 218 17.72 10.30 7.86
N LYS A 219 17.01 10.76 6.82
CA LYS A 219 17.49 10.76 5.41
C LYS A 219 18.93 11.29 5.27
N LYS A 220 19.30 12.34 6.03
CA LYS A 220 20.64 12.94 6.03
C LYS A 220 21.78 12.04 6.57
N LYS A 221 21.45 10.99 7.33
CA LYS A 221 22.40 10.04 7.92
C LYS A 221 22.39 8.68 7.21
N ARG A 222 21.42 8.43 6.35
CA ARG A 222 21.28 7.17 5.62
C ARG A 222 22.44 6.96 4.65
N ARG A 223 22.89 5.72 4.54
CA ARG A 223 23.73 5.22 3.45
C ARG A 223 23.09 3.95 2.93
N GLY A 224 22.80 3.89 1.63
CA GLY A 224 22.04 2.80 1.01
C GLY A 224 20.53 2.93 1.17
N VAL A 225 19.84 1.81 0.97
CA VAL A 225 18.38 1.68 0.98
C VAL A 225 17.88 1.54 2.42
N LEU A 226 16.92 2.39 2.81
CA LEU A 226 16.26 2.20 4.10
C LEU A 226 15.28 1.03 4.01
N VAL A 227 15.39 0.10 4.96
CA VAL A 227 14.36 -0.90 5.24
C VAL A 227 13.51 -0.40 6.41
N ASP A 228 12.39 0.28 6.11
CA ASP A 228 11.59 0.98 7.11
C ASP A 228 10.66 0.03 7.88
N HIS A 229 11.22 -0.71 8.82
CA HIS A 229 10.47 -1.57 9.73
C HIS A 229 9.40 -0.82 10.54
N ARG A 230 9.50 0.50 10.69
CA ARG A 230 8.55 1.34 11.44
C ARG A 230 7.19 1.48 10.77
N GLN A 231 7.04 1.00 9.54
CA GLN A 231 5.75 0.91 8.90
C GLN A 231 4.84 -0.13 9.58
N ASN A 232 5.39 -1.13 10.29
CA ASN A 232 4.63 -2.19 10.98
C ASN A 232 3.94 -1.76 12.29
N GLY A 233 3.49 -0.51 12.38
CA GLY A 233 2.82 0.04 13.55
C GLY A 233 1.29 -0.06 13.48
N HIS A 234 0.63 -0.05 14.66
CA HIS A 234 -0.82 -0.01 14.75
C HIS A 234 -1.38 1.25 14.06
N GLY A 235 -2.44 1.10 13.27
CA GLY A 235 -3.13 2.20 12.57
C GLY A 235 -2.34 2.82 11.41
N LYS A 236 -1.19 2.26 11.04
CA LYS A 236 -0.47 2.60 9.82
C LYS A 236 -1.27 2.17 8.60
N THR A 237 -1.06 2.90 7.51
CA THR A 237 -1.67 2.61 6.21
C THR A 237 -0.60 2.49 5.16
N ILE A 238 -0.89 1.70 4.12
CA ILE A 238 -0.04 1.55 2.95
C ILE A 238 -0.91 1.72 1.71
N ALA A 239 -0.33 2.26 0.63
CA ALA A 239 -0.97 2.18 -0.67
C ALA A 239 -1.15 0.71 -1.06
N SER A 240 -2.41 0.32 -1.26
CA SER A 240 -2.81 -1.02 -1.66
C SER A 240 -2.13 -1.44 -2.96
N VAL A 241 -2.07 -2.74 -3.23
CA VAL A 241 -1.89 -3.23 -4.60
C VAL A 241 -2.93 -2.59 -5.53
N TYR A 242 -2.55 -2.38 -6.79
CA TYR A 242 -3.36 -1.75 -7.82
C TYR A 242 -3.78 -0.30 -7.55
N SER A 243 -3.31 0.31 -6.47
CA SER A 243 -3.53 1.74 -6.20
C SER A 243 -2.68 2.58 -7.16
N VAL A 244 -3.33 3.51 -7.87
CA VAL A 244 -2.62 4.63 -8.52
C VAL A 244 -1.91 5.44 -7.44
N ARG A 245 -0.74 5.97 -7.76
CA ARG A 245 0.06 6.81 -6.89
C ARG A 245 0.07 8.25 -7.42
N PRO A 246 0.05 9.25 -6.53
CA PRO A 246 0.05 10.67 -6.88
C PRO A 246 1.46 11.13 -7.23
N LYS A 247 1.98 10.60 -8.34
CA LYS A 247 3.30 10.85 -8.90
C LYS A 247 3.15 11.09 -10.42
N PRO A 248 4.06 11.83 -11.07
CA PRO A 248 4.08 11.95 -12.53
C PRO A 248 4.07 10.58 -13.21
N GLY A 249 3.31 10.43 -14.31
CA GLY A 249 3.06 9.15 -14.98
C GLY A 249 1.86 8.36 -14.46
N ALA A 250 1.16 8.85 -13.42
CA ALA A 250 0.11 8.13 -12.70
C ALA A 250 0.43 6.64 -12.44
N PRO A 251 1.63 6.30 -11.93
CA PRO A 251 2.07 4.94 -11.75
C PRO A 251 1.20 4.18 -10.74
N VAL A 252 1.17 2.86 -10.87
CA VAL A 252 0.40 1.96 -10.02
C VAL A 252 1.34 1.17 -9.10
N SER A 253 0.91 1.01 -7.85
CA SER A 253 1.49 0.06 -6.89
C SER A 253 1.25 -1.37 -7.39
N THR A 254 2.20 -1.90 -8.15
CA THR A 254 1.95 -3.04 -9.05
C THR A 254 2.55 -4.32 -8.52
N PRO A 255 1.74 -5.37 -8.28
CA PRO A 255 2.21 -6.73 -7.98
C PRO A 255 3.09 -7.29 -9.08
N LEU A 256 4.22 -7.88 -8.67
CA LEU A 256 5.16 -8.53 -9.56
C LEU A 256 5.42 -9.95 -9.08
N ARG A 257 5.75 -10.83 -10.01
CA ARG A 257 6.50 -12.05 -9.71
C ARG A 257 7.93 -11.66 -9.39
N TRP A 258 8.61 -12.43 -8.56
CA TRP A 258 9.97 -12.10 -8.17
C TRP A 258 10.95 -12.09 -9.35
N GLU A 259 10.72 -12.93 -10.37
CA GLU A 259 11.54 -13.01 -11.58
C GLU A 259 11.40 -11.76 -12.46
N GLU A 260 10.32 -10.99 -12.29
CA GLU A 260 10.10 -9.72 -13.00
C GLU A 260 10.85 -8.56 -12.35
N LEU A 261 11.24 -8.69 -11.08
CA LEU A 261 11.91 -7.64 -10.31
C LEU A 261 13.41 -7.57 -10.68
N THR A 262 13.67 -7.05 -11.87
CA THR A 262 15.02 -6.92 -12.45
C THR A 262 15.43 -5.45 -12.57
N GLU A 263 16.74 -5.19 -12.66
CA GLU A 263 17.29 -3.82 -12.77
C GLU A 263 16.81 -3.03 -14.02
N ARG A 264 16.05 -3.68 -14.92
CA ARG A 264 15.47 -3.08 -16.12
C ARG A 264 14.16 -2.36 -15.86
N ILE A 265 13.41 -2.76 -14.83
CA ILE A 265 12.09 -2.17 -14.58
C ILE A 265 12.21 -0.84 -13.83
N ARG A 266 11.21 0.03 -14.01
CA ARG A 266 11.03 1.26 -13.24
C ARG A 266 9.57 1.32 -12.76
N PRO A 267 9.29 2.00 -11.64
CA PRO A 267 7.92 2.13 -11.13
C PRO A 267 6.93 2.72 -12.15
N ARG A 268 7.40 3.65 -12.99
CA ARG A 268 6.63 4.30 -14.06
C ARG A 268 6.29 3.39 -15.25
N ASP A 269 6.91 2.22 -15.36
CA ASP A 269 6.60 1.26 -16.42
C ASP A 269 5.25 0.60 -16.18
N PHE A 270 4.65 0.79 -14.99
CA PHE A 270 3.39 0.20 -14.60
C PHE A 270 2.35 1.29 -14.33
N GLY A 271 1.59 1.64 -15.35
CA GLY A 271 0.45 2.54 -15.25
C GLY A 271 -0.87 1.81 -15.10
N ARG A 272 -1.97 2.57 -15.24
CA ARG A 272 -3.35 2.07 -15.14
C ARG A 272 -3.65 0.98 -16.18
N ARG A 273 -3.18 1.16 -17.40
CA ARG A 273 -3.36 0.20 -18.49
C ARG A 273 -2.62 -1.09 -18.20
N GLU A 274 -1.35 -1.00 -17.84
CA GLU A 274 -0.51 -2.16 -17.56
C GLU A 274 -1.04 -2.95 -16.37
N ALA A 275 -1.57 -2.29 -15.33
CA ALA A 275 -2.22 -2.97 -14.22
C ALA A 275 -3.46 -3.79 -14.66
N LEU A 276 -4.32 -3.22 -15.51
CA LEU A 276 -5.48 -3.92 -16.06
C LEU A 276 -5.08 -5.11 -16.95
N ASP A 277 -4.14 -4.89 -17.87
CA ASP A 277 -3.64 -5.92 -18.78
C ASP A 277 -3.01 -7.08 -18.00
N ARG A 278 -2.26 -6.77 -16.93
CA ARG A 278 -1.67 -7.78 -16.04
C ARG A 278 -2.72 -8.60 -15.31
N VAL A 279 -3.75 -7.96 -14.74
CA VAL A 279 -4.85 -8.68 -14.07
C VAL A 279 -5.61 -9.55 -15.07
N ALA A 280 -5.88 -9.07 -16.27
CA ALA A 280 -6.54 -9.86 -17.31
C ALA A 280 -5.71 -11.10 -17.71
N LYS A 281 -4.38 -10.96 -17.79
CA LYS A 281 -3.48 -12.03 -18.22
C LYS A 281 -3.12 -13.03 -17.11
N HIS A 282 -2.98 -12.57 -15.88
CA HIS A 282 -2.39 -13.35 -14.79
C HIS A 282 -3.31 -13.55 -13.60
N GLY A 283 -4.49 -12.92 -13.58
CA GLY A 283 -5.31 -12.79 -12.39
C GLY A 283 -4.64 -11.88 -11.35
N ASP A 284 -5.12 -11.97 -10.11
CA ASP A 284 -4.53 -11.23 -8.99
C ASP A 284 -3.26 -11.94 -8.48
N LEU A 285 -2.09 -11.46 -8.91
CA LEU A 285 -0.78 -11.98 -8.48
C LEU A 285 -0.54 -11.86 -6.96
N PHE A 286 -1.29 -11.01 -6.27
CA PHE A 286 -1.18 -10.79 -4.83
C PHE A 286 -2.26 -11.50 -4.02
N GLU A 287 -3.18 -12.23 -4.67
CA GLU A 287 -4.21 -13.04 -4.00
C GLU A 287 -3.66 -13.96 -2.90
N PRO A 288 -2.48 -14.59 -3.06
CA PRO A 288 -1.88 -15.39 -1.98
C PRO A 288 -1.61 -14.61 -0.68
N VAL A 289 -1.39 -13.29 -0.73
CA VAL A 289 -1.22 -12.44 0.46
C VAL A 289 -2.50 -12.40 1.30
N LEU A 290 -3.66 -12.50 0.66
CA LEU A 290 -4.97 -12.52 1.34
C LEU A 290 -5.22 -13.81 2.10
N ARG A 291 -4.62 -14.92 1.65
CA ARG A 291 -4.78 -16.25 2.26
C ARG A 291 -4.03 -16.34 3.60
N GLY A 292 -2.95 -15.59 3.76
CA GLY A 292 -2.21 -15.53 5.03
C GLY A 292 -1.59 -16.88 5.42
N GLY A 293 -1.62 -17.16 6.73
CA GLY A 293 -1.47 -18.52 7.25
C GLY A 293 -0.08 -18.89 7.77
N GLN A 294 0.96 -18.10 7.46
CA GLN A 294 2.32 -18.39 7.94
C GLN A 294 2.47 -18.01 9.42
N ALA A 295 3.02 -18.91 10.24
CA ALA A 295 3.23 -18.64 11.65
C ALA A 295 4.50 -17.80 11.85
N LEU A 296 4.37 -16.57 12.35
CA LEU A 296 5.51 -15.69 12.59
C LEU A 296 6.36 -16.09 13.81
N ALA A 297 5.72 -16.75 14.80
CA ALA A 297 6.33 -16.98 16.11
C ALA A 297 7.61 -17.84 16.09
N PRO A 298 7.72 -18.94 15.32
CA PRO A 298 8.97 -19.71 15.21
C PRO A 298 10.13 -18.87 14.68
N ALA A 299 9.94 -18.19 13.54
CA ALA A 299 10.96 -17.35 12.93
C ALA A 299 11.37 -16.17 13.84
N LEU A 300 10.41 -15.55 14.54
CA LEU A 300 10.72 -14.52 15.53
C LEU A 300 11.57 -15.04 16.70
N ARG A 301 11.35 -16.28 17.16
CA ARG A 301 12.21 -16.88 18.20
C ARG A 301 13.62 -17.14 17.69
N GLN A 302 13.77 -17.60 16.45
CA GLN A 302 15.07 -17.80 15.82
C GLN A 302 15.85 -16.48 15.73
N LEU A 303 15.23 -15.41 15.22
CA LEU A 303 15.87 -14.09 15.15
C LEU A 303 16.29 -13.54 16.53
N ARG A 304 15.49 -13.79 17.57
CA ARG A 304 15.84 -13.40 18.95
C ARG A 304 17.01 -14.19 19.54
N ALA A 305 17.29 -15.39 19.02
CA ALA A 305 18.41 -16.21 19.48
C ALA A 305 19.71 -15.88 18.74
N SER A 306 19.61 -15.26 17.57
CA SER A 306 20.75 -14.90 16.71
C SER A 306 21.28 -13.48 16.93
N GLY A 307 20.57 -12.63 17.68
CA GLY A 307 20.94 -11.25 18.01
C GLY A 307 21.24 -11.05 19.48
#